data_AF-A0A6M4WV16-F1
#
_entry.id   AF-A0A6M4WV16-F1
#
_cell.length_a   1.000
_cell.length_b   1.000
_cell.length_c   1.000
_cell.angle_alpha   90.00
_cell.angle_beta   90.00
_cell.angle_gamma   90.00
#
_symmetry.space_group_name_H-M   'P 1'
#
loop_
_entity.id
_entity.type
_entity.pdbx_description
1 polymer ?
#
loop_
_entity_poly.entity_id
_entity_poly.type
_entity_poly.pdbx_seq_one_letter_code
_entity_poly.pdbx_strand_id
1 'polypeptide(L)'
;MKTRSIERTRLVPHTVDGVTEMVLDTETIEVPAPPRDWDQIVRTAVTIGATLLVTVALVWSTSAIGGLLAMSVVAVIAYAAGVAFDLTWIMCMAVEWLLRSDPERAKAPRRAGRWALAVSMAAVFAHGYVFDQMVVGAVGAAVSALAKGGWTIAMRVHARPLDSRTQQWVAKRRAALDGKLAMIPIQRELQRGEAVLDAERRSLTSDPDRGSADPDCGSDPQSGSASPLPTLAGPMTVKDAVRTARDSGITDPDAVLRYVHKVADANARPDTVGRYLRSA
;
A
#
# COMPACT_ATOMS: atom_id res chain seq x y z
N MET A 1 27.51 -5.60 36.37
CA MET A 1 26.78 -5.24 35.14
C MET A 1 25.91 -6.44 34.76
N LYS A 2 24.65 -6.23 34.33
CA LYS A 2 23.76 -7.36 33.99
C LYS A 2 24.14 -7.87 32.60
N THR A 3 24.58 -9.11 32.48
CA THR A 3 24.95 -9.75 31.21
C THR A 3 23.79 -10.59 30.67
N ARG A 4 23.73 -10.76 29.35
CA ARG A 4 22.83 -11.69 28.66
C ARG A 4 23.71 -12.69 27.89
N SER A 5 23.51 -13.98 28.14
CA SER A 5 24.14 -15.03 27.35
C SER A 5 23.51 -15.07 25.95
N ILE A 6 24.37 -15.09 24.93
CA ILE A 6 23.99 -15.34 23.55
C ILE A 6 24.84 -16.51 23.06
N GLU A 7 24.18 -17.57 22.59
CA GLU A 7 24.85 -18.68 21.92
C GLU A 7 25.24 -18.25 20.50
N ARG A 8 26.52 -18.34 20.18
CA ARG A 8 27.04 -18.08 18.84
C ARG A 8 27.73 -19.34 18.34
N THR A 9 27.22 -19.90 17.25
CA THR A 9 27.89 -21.00 16.56
C THR A 9 29.07 -20.46 15.76
N ARG A 10 30.24 -21.04 15.97
CA ARG A 10 31.46 -20.74 15.20
C ARG A 10 32.09 -22.06 14.77
N LEU A 11 32.60 -22.11 13.54
CA LEU A 11 33.44 -23.21 13.10
C LEU A 11 34.80 -23.08 13.78
N VAL A 12 35.12 -24.03 14.64
CA VAL A 12 36.39 -24.09 15.38
C VAL A 12 37.14 -25.35 14.91
N PRO A 13 38.44 -25.26 14.61
CA PRO A 13 39.23 -26.44 14.26
C PRO A 13 39.28 -27.37 15.48
N HIS A 14 38.77 -28.60 15.32
CA HIS A 14 38.80 -29.64 16.33
C HIS A 14 39.65 -30.80 15.80
N THR A 15 40.74 -31.11 16.49
CA THR A 15 41.67 -32.17 16.09
C THR A 15 41.47 -33.38 16.99
N VAL A 16 41.13 -34.52 16.39
CA VAL A 16 41.05 -35.83 17.08
C VAL A 16 41.93 -36.79 16.29
N ASP A 17 42.84 -37.49 16.98
CA ASP A 17 43.74 -38.49 16.39
C ASP A 17 44.55 -38.01 15.17
N GLY A 18 44.94 -36.73 15.16
CA GLY A 18 45.76 -36.13 14.10
C GLY A 18 45.00 -35.65 12.86
N VAL A 19 43.68 -35.82 12.81
CA VAL A 19 42.81 -35.27 11.75
C VAL A 19 42.12 -34.01 12.30
N THR A 20 42.31 -32.88 11.62
CA THR A 20 41.68 -31.60 12.01
C THR A 20 40.47 -31.34 11.12
N GLU A 21 39.29 -31.31 11.72
CA GLU A 21 38.04 -30.96 11.04
C GLU A 21 37.43 -29.70 11.65
N MET A 22 36.75 -28.91 10.83
CA MET A 22 36.04 -27.71 11.29
C MET A 22 34.69 -28.13 11.85
N VAL A 23 34.58 -28.20 13.18
CA VAL A 23 33.34 -28.58 13.87
C VAL A 23 32.61 -27.33 14.33
N LEU A 24 31.28 -27.35 14.25
CA LEU A 24 30.41 -26.30 14.79
C LEU A 24 30.47 -26.36 16.32
N ASP A 25 31.17 -25.40 16.93
CA ASP A 25 31.18 -25.23 18.38
C ASP A 25 30.21 -24.10 18.77
N THR A 26 29.47 -24.32 19.85
CA THR A 26 28.47 -23.36 20.35
C THR A 26 29.05 -22.66 21.56
N GLU A 27 29.64 -21.49 21.33
CA GLU A 27 30.22 -20.69 22.40
C GLU A 27 29.14 -19.80 23.03
N THR A 28 29.01 -19.86 24.36
CA THR A 28 28.11 -18.98 25.11
C THR A 28 28.86 -17.71 25.47
N ILE A 29 28.58 -16.61 24.77
CA ILE A 29 29.22 -15.32 25.02
C ILE A 29 28.32 -14.47 25.93
N GLU A 30 28.86 -14.00 27.04
CA GLU A 30 28.19 -13.02 27.90
C GLU A 30 28.33 -11.61 27.33
N VAL A 31 27.25 -11.10 26.74
CA VAL A 31 27.21 -9.74 26.20
C VAL A 31 26.57 -8.80 27.25
N PRO A 32 27.06 -7.57 27.44
CA PRO A 32 26.41 -6.60 28.32
C PRO A 32 24.97 -6.37 27.87
N ALA A 33 24.00 -6.60 28.77
CA ALA A 33 22.61 -6.36 28.43
C ALA A 33 22.38 -4.85 28.27
N PRO A 34 21.71 -4.40 27.20
CA PRO A 34 21.38 -3.00 27.05
C PRO A 34 20.52 -2.53 28.24
N PRO A 35 20.71 -1.28 28.72
CA PRO A 35 19.91 -0.75 29.81
C PRO A 35 18.42 -0.76 29.43
N ARG A 36 17.57 -0.95 30.44
CA ARG A 36 16.12 -1.03 30.24
C ARG A 36 15.61 0.30 29.67
N ASP A 37 14.85 0.23 28.58
CA ASP A 37 14.28 1.40 27.93
C ASP A 37 13.04 1.90 28.71
N TRP A 38 13.30 2.70 29.75
CA TRP A 38 12.26 3.30 30.59
C TRP A 38 11.35 4.22 29.78
N ASP A 39 11.88 4.89 28.77
CA ASP A 39 11.13 5.74 27.85
C ASP A 39 10.06 4.93 27.11
N GLN A 40 10.43 3.77 26.57
CA GLN A 40 9.49 2.88 25.91
C GLN A 40 8.42 2.37 26.88
N ILE A 41 8.78 2.00 28.11
CA ILE A 41 7.85 1.53 29.13
C ILE A 41 6.81 2.61 29.47
N VAL A 42 7.25 3.84 29.71
CA VAL A 42 6.37 4.97 30.01
C VAL A 42 5.45 5.26 28.83
N ARG A 43 5.98 5.28 27.60
CA ARG A 43 5.17 5.47 26.38
C ARG A 43 4.10 4.39 26.24
N THR A 44 4.43 3.13 26.48
CA THR A 44 3.47 2.03 26.44
C THR A 44 2.40 2.19 27.52
N ALA A 45 2.78 2.51 28.75
CA ALA A 45 1.83 2.72 29.85
C ALA A 45 0.85 3.88 29.56
N VAL A 46 1.36 5.03 29.08
CA VAL A 46 0.54 6.17 28.67
C VAL A 46 -0.41 5.79 27.53
N THR A 47 0.06 4.99 26.57
CA THR A 47 -0.76 4.53 25.44
C THR A 47 -1.88 3.62 25.93
N ILE A 48 -1.59 2.66 26.81
CA ILE A 48 -2.60 1.77 27.40
C ILE A 48 -3.64 2.60 28.18
N GLY A 49 -3.20 3.53 29.02
CA GLY A 49 -4.09 4.41 29.78
C GLY A 49 -4.99 5.26 28.88
N ALA A 50 -4.42 5.85 27.82
CA ALA A 50 -5.18 6.62 26.85
C ALA A 50 -6.20 5.77 26.09
N THR A 51 -5.84 4.55 25.68
CA THR A 51 -6.76 3.60 25.03
C THR A 51 -7.94 3.27 25.93
N LEU A 52 -7.68 2.90 27.19
CA LEU A 52 -8.73 2.56 28.15
C LEU A 52 -9.69 3.74 28.37
N LEU A 53 -9.13 4.93 28.56
CA LEU A 53 -9.91 6.15 28.78
C LEU A 53 -10.78 6.49 27.56
N VAL A 54 -10.24 6.33 26.34
CA VAL A 54 -11.01 6.51 25.10
C VAL A 54 -12.12 5.46 24.99
N THR A 55 -11.85 4.18 25.26
CA THR A 55 -12.88 3.14 25.18
C THR A 55 -14.07 3.42 26.09
N VAL A 56 -13.81 3.84 27.35
CA VAL A 56 -14.87 4.24 28.27
C VAL A 56 -15.64 5.46 27.74
N ALA A 57 -14.92 6.47 27.23
CA ALA A 57 -15.55 7.66 26.66
C ALA A 57 -16.42 7.33 25.44
N LEU A 58 -16.00 6.39 24.58
CA LEU A 58 -16.75 5.96 23.40
C LEU A 58 -18.06 5.26 23.77
N VAL A 59 -18.04 4.36 24.74
CA VAL A 59 -19.26 3.70 25.24
C VAL A 59 -20.22 4.75 25.78
N TRP A 60 -19.71 5.72 26.53
CA TRP A 60 -20.53 6.79 27.10
C TRP A 60 -21.11 7.72 26.02
N SER A 61 -20.31 8.21 25.08
CA SER A 61 -20.78 9.09 24.00
C SER A 61 -21.77 8.39 23.07
N THR A 62 -21.51 7.13 22.74
CA THR A 62 -22.45 6.31 21.95
C THR A 62 -23.78 6.16 22.69
N SER A 63 -23.73 5.92 24.00
CA SER A 63 -24.95 5.79 24.82
C SER A 63 -25.74 7.09 24.88
N ALA A 64 -25.07 8.22 25.09
CA ALA A 64 -25.72 9.54 25.16
C ALA A 64 -26.31 9.98 23.81
N ILE A 65 -25.56 9.82 22.71
CA ILE A 65 -26.03 10.19 21.37
C ILE A 65 -27.16 9.26 20.93
N GLY A 66 -27.01 7.95 21.14
CA GLY A 66 -28.04 6.95 20.85
C GLY A 66 -29.32 7.18 21.66
N GLY A 67 -29.20 7.50 22.94
CA GLY A 67 -30.34 7.84 23.79
C GLY A 67 -31.10 9.08 23.30
N LEU A 68 -30.40 10.12 22.85
CA LEU A 68 -31.03 11.30 22.26
C LEU A 68 -31.78 10.98 20.95
N LEU A 69 -31.15 10.23 20.05
CA LEU A 69 -31.71 9.89 18.75
C LEU A 69 -32.85 8.86 18.86
N ALA A 70 -32.81 7.98 19.87
CA ALA A 70 -33.86 6.98 20.09
C ALA A 70 -35.22 7.61 20.45
N MET A 71 -35.25 8.90 20.81
CA MET A 71 -36.50 9.65 20.98
C MET A 71 -37.23 9.93 19.66
N SER A 72 -36.52 9.91 18.52
CA SER A 72 -37.08 10.26 17.21
C SER A 72 -36.99 9.14 16.17
N VAL A 73 -36.06 8.20 16.30
CA VAL A 73 -35.86 7.09 15.37
C VAL A 73 -35.78 5.74 16.08
N VAL A 74 -35.89 4.64 15.31
CA VAL A 74 -35.76 3.28 15.83
C VAL A 74 -34.43 3.13 16.59
N ALA A 75 -34.48 2.60 17.81
CA ALA A 75 -33.34 2.55 18.72
C ALA A 75 -32.06 1.98 18.07
N VAL A 76 -32.17 0.89 17.29
CA VAL A 76 -31.02 0.29 16.60
C VAL A 76 -30.32 1.29 15.66
N ILE A 77 -31.09 2.10 14.93
CA ILE A 77 -30.56 3.12 14.01
C ILE A 77 -29.94 4.28 14.81
N ALA A 78 -30.56 4.67 15.93
CA ALA A 78 -30.04 5.71 16.82
C ALA A 78 -28.64 5.37 17.37
N TYR A 79 -28.47 4.16 17.91
CA TYR A 79 -27.16 3.72 18.42
C TYR A 79 -26.13 3.53 17.30
N ALA A 80 -26.54 3.06 16.12
CA ALA A 80 -25.66 2.98 14.96
C ALA A 80 -25.14 4.37 14.54
N ALA A 81 -26.01 5.40 14.57
CA ALA A 81 -25.61 6.79 14.33
C ALA A 81 -24.64 7.31 15.41
N GLY A 82 -24.83 6.93 16.68
CA GLY A 82 -23.88 7.22 17.76
C GLY A 82 -22.49 6.65 17.48
N VAL A 83 -22.40 5.39 17.05
CA VAL A 83 -21.13 4.75 16.66
C VAL A 83 -20.49 5.45 15.46
N ALA A 84 -21.28 5.78 14.43
CA ALA A 84 -20.78 6.49 13.24
C ALA A 84 -20.17 7.85 13.58
N PHE A 85 -20.73 8.53 14.57
CA PHE A 85 -20.21 9.80 15.07
C PHE A 85 -18.78 9.65 15.62
N ASP A 86 -18.58 8.68 16.52
CA ASP A 86 -17.27 8.42 17.10
C ASP A 86 -16.26 7.88 16.07
N LEU A 87 -16.70 7.05 15.12
CA LEU A 87 -15.86 6.60 14.00
C LEU A 87 -15.35 7.77 13.16
N THR A 88 -16.17 8.81 12.95
CA THR A 88 -15.75 10.00 12.21
C THR A 88 -14.58 10.71 12.92
N TRP A 89 -14.62 10.82 14.25
CA TRP A 89 -13.50 11.35 15.02
C TRP A 89 -12.26 10.46 14.94
N ILE A 90 -12.42 9.13 15.06
CA ILE A 90 -11.33 8.16 14.94
C ILE A 90 -10.66 8.24 13.57
N MET A 91 -11.45 8.34 12.48
CA MET A 91 -10.94 8.51 11.13
C MET A 91 -10.13 9.81 10.99
N CYS A 92 -10.60 10.92 11.57
CA CYS A 92 -9.83 12.17 11.58
C CYS A 92 -8.47 11.99 12.27
N MET A 93 -8.43 11.30 13.43
CA MET A 93 -7.18 11.00 14.12
C MET A 93 -6.28 10.05 13.32
N ALA A 94 -6.85 9.04 12.67
CA ALA A 94 -6.10 8.12 11.82
C ALA A 94 -5.43 8.85 10.64
N VAL A 95 -6.15 9.77 10.00
CA VAL A 95 -5.59 10.60 8.93
C VAL A 95 -4.52 11.57 9.46
N GLU A 96 -4.74 12.18 10.63
CA GLU A 96 -3.71 12.99 11.29
C GLU A 96 -2.44 12.17 11.58
N TRP A 97 -2.59 10.90 12.00
CA TRP A 97 -1.47 9.99 12.23
C TRP A 97 -0.70 9.61 10.96
N LEU A 98 -1.43 9.33 9.88
CA LEU A 98 -0.83 9.03 8.57
C LEU A 98 -0.03 10.22 8.04
N LEU A 99 -0.51 11.44 8.32
CA LEU A 99 0.13 12.69 7.94
C LEU A 99 1.11 13.21 8.99
N ARG A 100 1.54 12.40 9.98
CA ARG A 100 2.43 12.86 11.08
C ARG A 100 3.76 13.49 10.62
N SER A 101 4.25 13.12 9.44
CA SER A 101 5.48 13.66 8.85
C SER A 101 5.26 14.92 8.01
N ASP A 102 4.01 15.31 7.77
CA ASP A 102 3.62 16.46 6.94
C ASP A 102 2.64 17.36 7.74
N PRO A 103 3.18 18.31 8.54
CA PRO A 103 2.38 19.10 9.46
C PRO A 103 1.43 20.07 8.74
N GLU A 104 1.68 20.40 7.47
CA GLU A 104 0.82 21.25 6.67
C GLU A 104 -0.47 20.53 6.29
N ARG A 105 -0.35 19.33 5.73
CA ARG A 105 -1.50 18.50 5.33
C ARG A 105 -2.27 17.99 6.54
N ALA A 106 -1.61 17.78 7.68
CA ALA A 106 -2.26 17.39 8.93
C ALA A 106 -3.14 18.49 9.57
N LYS A 107 -3.06 19.77 9.14
CA LYS A 107 -3.86 20.86 9.73
C LYS A 107 -5.37 20.64 9.56
N ALA A 108 -5.80 20.16 8.39
CA ALA A 108 -7.21 19.92 8.08
C ALA A 108 -7.84 18.81 8.93
N PRO A 109 -7.31 17.56 8.96
CA PRO A 109 -7.86 16.49 9.80
C PRO A 109 -7.81 16.84 11.29
N ARG A 110 -6.78 17.59 11.73
CA ARG A 110 -6.69 18.08 13.11
C ARG A 110 -7.80 19.06 13.46
N ARG A 111 -8.15 19.99 12.56
CA ARG A 111 -9.28 20.92 12.76
C ARG A 111 -10.60 20.16 12.73
N ALA A 112 -10.79 19.25 11.78
CA ALA A 112 -11.98 18.41 11.70
C ALA A 112 -12.18 17.57 12.97
N GLY A 113 -11.11 16.96 13.50
CA GLY A 113 -11.13 16.22 14.75
C GLY A 113 -11.53 17.07 15.96
N ARG A 114 -11.08 18.33 16.03
CA ARG A 114 -11.51 19.28 17.08
C ARG A 114 -12.99 19.66 16.97
N TRP A 115 -13.48 19.85 15.75
CA TRP A 115 -14.91 20.11 15.53
C TRP A 115 -15.76 18.90 15.89
N ALA A 116 -15.37 17.71 15.47
CA ALA A 116 -16.03 16.46 15.85
C ALA A 116 -16.04 16.28 17.39
N LEU A 117 -14.94 16.62 18.07
CA LEU A 117 -14.89 16.62 19.53
C LEU A 117 -15.92 17.59 20.13
N ALA A 118 -15.92 18.85 19.68
CA ALA A 118 -16.84 19.87 20.18
C ALA A 118 -18.31 19.46 20.00
N VAL A 119 -18.64 18.87 18.84
CA VAL A 119 -19.99 18.36 18.57
C VAL A 119 -20.33 17.17 19.46
N SER A 120 -19.40 16.22 19.72
CA SER A 120 -19.68 15.14 20.69
C SER A 120 -19.92 15.67 22.10
N MET A 121 -19.15 16.66 22.55
CA MET A 121 -19.32 17.27 23.86
C MET A 121 -20.68 17.96 23.97
N ALA A 122 -21.08 18.70 22.93
CA ALA A 122 -22.38 19.34 22.86
C ALA A 122 -23.53 18.31 22.91
N ALA A 123 -23.40 17.19 22.21
CA ALA A 123 -24.40 16.12 22.23
C ALA A 123 -24.52 15.45 23.61
N VAL A 124 -23.40 15.15 24.27
CA VAL A 124 -23.40 14.58 25.64
C VAL A 124 -24.01 15.56 26.65
N PHE A 125 -23.69 16.84 26.53
CA PHE A 125 -24.29 17.88 27.37
C PHE A 125 -25.80 18.02 27.12
N ALA A 126 -26.22 18.03 25.85
CA ALA A 126 -27.62 18.09 25.47
C ALA A 126 -28.42 16.89 26.00
N HIS A 127 -27.82 15.69 26.00
CA HIS A 127 -28.43 14.51 26.63
C HIS A 127 -28.67 14.76 28.12
N GLY A 128 -27.66 15.23 28.86
CA GLY A 128 -27.85 15.58 30.28
C GLY A 128 -28.92 16.65 30.50
N TYR A 129 -29.02 17.65 29.62
CA TYR A 129 -30.05 18.68 29.71
C TYR A 129 -31.47 18.14 29.49
N VAL A 130 -31.68 17.28 28.49
CA VAL A 130 -32.99 16.70 28.18
C VAL A 130 -33.50 15.79 29.30
N PHE A 131 -32.61 15.07 29.99
CA PHE A 131 -32.96 14.17 31.09
C PHE A 131 -32.90 14.83 32.48
N ASP A 132 -32.84 16.17 32.56
CA ASP A 132 -32.75 16.95 33.80
C ASP A 132 -31.54 16.59 34.70
N GLN A 133 -30.47 16.10 34.08
CA GLN A 133 -29.21 15.72 34.71
C GLN A 133 -28.05 16.56 34.15
N MET A 134 -28.19 17.89 34.21
CA MET A 134 -27.21 18.82 33.63
C MET A 134 -25.78 18.59 34.16
N VAL A 135 -25.64 18.30 35.46
CA VAL A 135 -24.34 18.01 36.08
C VAL A 135 -23.70 16.76 35.48
N VAL A 136 -24.49 15.70 35.29
CA VAL A 136 -24.02 14.43 34.68
C VAL A 136 -23.62 14.66 33.22
N GLY A 137 -24.40 15.43 32.47
CA GLY A 137 -24.07 15.82 31.09
C GLY A 137 -22.77 16.62 30.99
N ALA A 138 -22.57 17.61 31.87
CA ALA A 138 -21.37 18.42 31.91
C ALA A 138 -20.12 17.58 32.28
N VAL A 139 -20.23 16.72 33.28
CA VAL A 139 -19.15 15.79 33.67
C VAL A 139 -18.84 14.82 32.54
N GLY A 140 -19.85 14.25 31.88
CA GLY A 140 -19.67 13.37 30.72
C GLY A 140 -18.96 14.07 29.55
N ALA A 141 -19.32 15.32 29.26
CA ALA A 141 -18.65 16.12 28.24
C ALA A 141 -17.18 16.40 28.60
N ALA A 142 -16.89 16.71 29.88
CA ALA A 142 -15.53 16.91 30.36
C ALA A 142 -14.68 15.63 30.29
N VAL A 143 -15.24 14.48 30.66
CA VAL A 143 -14.56 13.17 30.53
C VAL A 143 -14.24 12.86 29.06
N SER A 144 -15.18 13.13 28.14
CA SER A 144 -14.96 12.98 26.70
C SER A 144 -13.83 13.88 26.19
N ALA A 145 -13.78 15.14 26.67
CA ALA A 145 -12.71 16.08 26.33
C ALA A 145 -11.34 15.59 26.81
N LEU A 146 -11.26 15.12 28.06
CA LEU A 146 -10.02 14.60 28.65
C LEU A 146 -9.56 13.32 27.95
N ALA A 147 -10.50 12.40 27.63
CA ALA A 147 -10.20 11.16 26.94
C ALA A 147 -9.63 11.40 25.53
N LYS A 148 -10.41 12.11 24.70
CA LYS A 148 -10.05 12.39 23.31
C LYS A 148 -8.84 13.33 23.21
N GLY A 149 -8.75 14.31 24.11
CA GLY A 149 -7.57 15.19 24.24
C GLY A 149 -6.32 14.44 24.68
N GLY A 150 -6.44 13.55 25.67
CA GLY A 150 -5.35 12.68 26.14
C GLY A 150 -4.82 11.78 25.04
N TRP A 151 -5.71 11.22 24.21
CA TRP A 151 -5.32 10.46 23.03
C TRP A 151 -4.52 11.29 22.02
N THR A 152 -4.97 12.52 21.72
CA THR A 152 -4.23 13.43 20.83
C THR A 152 -2.82 13.73 21.37
N ILE A 153 -2.69 13.87 22.69
CA ILE A 153 -1.38 14.07 23.33
C ILE A 153 -0.52 12.81 23.23
N ALA A 154 -1.07 11.63 23.52
CA ALA A 154 -0.37 10.36 23.40
C ALA A 154 0.17 10.15 21.98
N MET A 155 -0.63 10.45 20.95
CA MET A 155 -0.18 10.41 19.56
C MET A 155 1.00 11.37 19.30
N ARG A 156 0.97 12.59 19.86
CA ARG A 156 2.08 13.54 19.70
C ARG A 156 3.39 13.06 20.32
N VAL A 157 3.33 12.33 21.44
CA VAL A 157 4.53 11.73 22.07
C VAL A 157 5.20 10.71 21.15
N HIS A 158 4.41 10.02 20.32
CA HIS A 158 4.92 9.06 19.33
C HIS A 158 5.29 9.70 17.99
N ALA A 159 4.81 10.92 17.72
CA ALA A 159 5.20 11.67 16.54
C ALA A 159 6.64 12.19 16.73
N ARG A 160 7.56 11.73 15.89
CA ARG A 160 8.90 12.32 15.77
C ARG A 160 8.88 13.34 14.63
N PRO A 161 8.73 14.65 14.90
CA PRO A 161 8.77 15.65 13.86
C PRO A 161 10.16 15.66 13.22
N LEU A 162 10.21 15.68 11.89
CA LEU A 162 11.46 15.92 11.15
C LEU A 162 11.85 17.40 11.33
N ASP A 163 13.15 17.71 11.29
CA ASP A 163 13.59 19.10 11.26
C ASP A 163 13.09 19.81 9.98
N SER A 164 13.01 21.14 10.02
CA SER A 164 12.41 21.93 8.93
C SER A 164 13.13 21.76 7.59
N ARG A 165 14.45 21.50 7.59
CA ARG A 165 15.24 21.29 6.37
C ARG A 165 14.97 19.92 5.78
N THR A 166 14.91 18.87 6.61
CA THR A 166 14.56 17.51 6.17
C THR A 166 13.12 17.43 5.69
N GLN A 167 12.18 18.14 6.33
CA GLN A 167 10.79 18.25 5.85
C GLN A 167 10.73 18.82 4.43
N GLN A 168 11.43 19.93 4.17
CA GLN A 168 11.51 20.53 2.83
C GLN A 168 12.15 19.58 1.82
N TRP A 169 13.18 18.83 2.21
CA TRP A 169 13.80 17.84 1.33
C TRP A 169 12.84 16.69 0.96
N VAL A 170 12.12 16.13 1.94
CA VAL A 170 11.12 15.09 1.69
C VAL A 170 9.97 15.62 0.84
N ALA A 171 9.49 16.84 1.12
CA ALA A 171 8.44 17.49 0.34
C ALA A 171 8.85 17.66 -1.12
N LYS A 172 10.08 18.15 -1.39
CA LYS A 172 10.63 18.25 -2.75
C LYS A 172 10.72 16.88 -3.44
N ARG A 173 11.16 15.84 -2.73
CA ARG A 173 11.26 14.47 -3.28
C ARG A 173 9.89 13.89 -3.63
N ARG A 174 8.88 14.10 -2.78
CA ARG A 174 7.49 13.69 -3.05
C ARG A 174 6.91 14.44 -4.23
N ALA A 175 7.03 15.78 -4.24
CA ALA A 175 6.55 16.60 -5.36
C ALA A 175 7.18 16.19 -6.71
N ALA A 176 8.47 15.85 -6.72
CA ALA A 176 9.14 15.35 -7.93
C ALA A 176 8.60 13.98 -8.39
N LEU A 177 8.28 13.07 -7.47
CA LEU A 177 7.67 11.77 -7.80
C LEU A 177 6.22 11.94 -8.25
N ASP A 178 5.43 12.73 -7.52
CA ASP A 178 4.04 13.02 -7.85
C ASP A 178 3.94 13.70 -9.22
N GLY A 179 4.87 14.62 -9.54
CA GLY A 179 4.97 15.22 -10.86
C GLY A 179 5.27 14.20 -11.96
N LYS A 180 6.16 13.23 -11.70
CA LYS A 180 6.42 12.13 -12.65
C LYS A 180 5.20 11.24 -12.84
N LEU A 181 4.50 10.90 -11.75
CA LEU A 181 3.28 10.09 -11.80
C LEU A 181 2.14 10.80 -12.53
N ALA A 182 1.95 12.10 -12.28
CA ALA A 182 0.96 12.93 -12.96
C ALA A 182 1.23 13.08 -14.46
N MET A 183 2.51 12.99 -14.87
CA MET A 183 2.89 13.04 -16.28
C MET A 183 2.51 11.76 -17.05
N ILE A 184 2.33 10.61 -16.38
CA ILE A 184 1.99 9.34 -17.04
C ILE A 184 0.68 9.41 -17.84
N PRO A 185 -0.47 9.84 -17.29
CA PRO A 185 -1.70 9.95 -18.07
C PRO A 185 -1.57 10.98 -19.20
N ILE A 186 -0.90 12.11 -18.96
CA ILE A 186 -0.68 13.15 -19.98
C ILE A 186 0.14 12.59 -21.15
N GLN A 187 1.22 11.87 -20.87
CA GLN A 187 2.03 11.22 -21.91
C GLN A 187 1.22 10.19 -22.71
N ARG A 188 0.34 9.44 -22.03
CA ARG A 188 -0.56 8.49 -22.72
C ARG A 188 -1.55 9.21 -23.64
N GLU A 189 -2.08 10.36 -23.22
CA GLU A 189 -2.97 11.17 -24.05
C GLU A 189 -2.24 11.75 -25.26
N LEU A 190 -1.04 12.29 -25.07
CA LEU A 190 -0.21 12.82 -26.15
C LEU A 190 0.17 11.73 -27.17
N GLN A 191 0.61 10.55 -26.70
CA GLN A 191 0.93 9.42 -27.58
C GLN A 191 -0.29 8.96 -28.41
N ARG A 192 -1.49 8.98 -27.82
CA ARG A 192 -2.72 8.68 -28.56
C ARG A 192 -3.01 9.75 -29.61
N GLY A 193 -2.82 11.02 -29.27
CA GLY A 193 -2.97 12.14 -30.21
C GLY A 193 -1.98 12.08 -31.36
N GLU A 194 -0.70 11.79 -31.08
CA GLU A 194 0.35 11.60 -32.09
C GLU A 194 0.02 10.46 -33.05
N ALA A 195 -0.45 9.32 -32.54
CA ALA A 195 -0.84 8.19 -33.39
C ALA A 195 -1.99 8.54 -34.35
N VAL A 196 -2.94 9.38 -33.92
CA VAL A 196 -4.03 9.90 -34.77
C VAL A 196 -3.47 10.85 -35.83
N LEU A 197 -2.59 11.79 -35.45
CA LEU A 197 -1.95 12.71 -36.38
C LEU A 197 -1.09 12.00 -37.43
N ASP A 198 -0.37 10.95 -37.04
CA ASP A 198 0.45 10.16 -37.95
C ASP A 198 -0.40 9.30 -38.89
N ALA A 199 -1.57 8.82 -38.44
CA ALA A 199 -2.52 8.13 -39.30
C ALA A 199 -3.10 9.08 -40.36
N GLU A 200 -3.44 10.31 -39.95
CA GLU A 200 -3.93 11.36 -40.84
C GLU A 200 -2.85 11.84 -41.83
N ARG A 201 -1.60 12.00 -41.39
CA ARG A 201 -0.50 12.31 -42.32
C ARG A 201 -0.30 11.21 -43.34
N ARG A 202 -0.35 9.94 -42.91
CA ARG A 202 -0.26 8.80 -43.82
C ARG A 202 -1.39 8.80 -44.83
N SER A 203 -2.65 9.04 -44.43
CA SER A 203 -3.77 9.13 -45.38
C SER A 203 -3.62 10.28 -46.37
N LEU A 204 -3.08 11.43 -45.95
CA LEU A 204 -2.83 12.58 -46.83
C LEU A 204 -1.64 12.37 -47.78
N THR A 205 -0.60 11.63 -47.37
CA THR A 205 0.57 11.32 -48.22
C THR A 205 0.38 10.07 -49.08
N SER A 206 -0.59 9.22 -48.76
CA SER A 206 -1.06 8.14 -49.62
C SER A 206 -1.83 8.75 -50.78
N ASP A 207 -1.06 9.26 -51.74
CA ASP A 207 -1.53 9.67 -53.06
C ASP A 207 -2.31 8.50 -53.71
N PRO A 208 -3.63 8.62 -53.94
CA PRO A 208 -4.40 7.56 -54.58
C PRO A 208 -3.93 7.25 -56.02
N ASP A 209 -3.06 8.09 -56.60
CA ASP A 209 -2.51 7.93 -57.95
C ASP A 209 -1.09 7.33 -58.03
N ARG A 210 -0.49 6.88 -56.91
CA ARG A 210 0.73 6.06 -56.94
C ARG A 210 0.43 4.58 -56.67
N GLY A 211 0.05 3.90 -57.73
CA GLY A 211 0.34 2.48 -57.91
C GLY A 211 -0.73 1.53 -57.37
N SER A 212 -1.83 1.44 -58.09
CA SER A 212 -2.51 0.16 -58.33
C SER A 212 -1.49 -0.85 -58.89
N ALA A 213 -0.73 -1.51 -58.02
CA ALA A 213 -0.01 -2.73 -58.36
C ALA A 213 -0.98 -3.90 -58.17
N ASP A 214 -1.63 -4.22 -59.27
CA ASP A 214 -2.29 -5.46 -59.65
C ASP A 214 -1.84 -6.70 -58.84
N PRO A 215 -2.75 -7.47 -58.21
CA PRO A 215 -2.40 -8.69 -57.53
C PRO A 215 -2.50 -9.85 -58.54
N ASP A 216 -1.44 -10.13 -59.30
CA ASP A 216 -1.15 -11.47 -59.86
C ASP A 216 0.15 -11.47 -60.68
N CYS A 217 1.21 -12.12 -60.17
CA CYS A 217 2.21 -12.87 -60.95
C CYS A 217 3.25 -13.51 -60.01
N GLY A 218 3.48 -14.81 -60.16
CA GLY A 218 4.37 -15.60 -59.31
C GLY A 218 5.86 -15.56 -59.68
N SER A 219 6.59 -16.50 -59.07
CA SER A 219 7.99 -16.93 -59.21
C SER A 219 9.10 -16.21 -58.38
N ASP A 220 9.62 -16.98 -57.41
CA ASP A 220 10.80 -16.87 -56.49
C ASP A 220 12.16 -16.53 -57.17
N PRO A 221 13.33 -16.29 -56.46
CA PRO A 221 13.66 -16.56 -55.04
C PRO A 221 14.49 -15.49 -54.25
N GLN A 222 14.51 -15.62 -52.91
CA GLN A 222 15.60 -15.30 -51.96
C GLN A 222 15.85 -13.85 -51.49
N SER A 223 15.21 -13.45 -50.37
CA SER A 223 15.89 -12.78 -49.22
C SER A 223 14.94 -12.42 -48.07
N GLY A 224 15.26 -12.87 -46.86
CA GLY A 224 14.83 -12.24 -45.60
C GLY A 224 13.53 -12.75 -44.98
N SER A 225 13.61 -13.84 -44.22
CA SER A 225 12.52 -14.37 -43.41
C SER A 225 11.98 -13.38 -42.38
N ALA A 226 10.70 -13.04 -42.49
CA ALA A 226 9.89 -12.53 -41.40
C ALA A 226 8.46 -13.03 -41.58
N SER A 227 8.18 -14.26 -41.14
CA SER A 227 6.80 -14.73 -41.02
C SER A 227 6.05 -13.84 -40.02
N PRO A 228 4.87 -13.32 -40.37
CA PRO A 228 4.11 -12.44 -39.49
C PRO A 228 3.65 -13.23 -38.26
N LEU A 229 4.05 -12.74 -37.08
CA LEU A 229 3.63 -13.29 -35.79
C LEU A 229 2.10 -13.27 -35.68
N PRO A 230 1.43 -14.40 -35.37
CA PRO A 230 -0.01 -14.42 -35.20
C PRO A 230 -0.41 -13.57 -34.01
N THR A 231 -1.42 -12.72 -34.20
CA THR A 231 -1.94 -11.81 -33.19
C THR A 231 -3.26 -12.36 -32.62
N LEU A 232 -3.38 -12.27 -31.30
CA LEU A 232 -4.58 -12.26 -30.42
C LEU A 232 -4.95 -13.49 -29.56
N ALA A 233 -5.31 -13.11 -28.32
CA ALA A 233 -6.38 -13.62 -27.44
C ALA A 233 -5.98 -14.40 -26.17
N GLY A 234 -5.97 -13.68 -25.04
CA GLY A 234 -6.12 -14.24 -23.67
C GLY A 234 -4.82 -14.53 -22.90
N PRO A 235 -4.90 -14.73 -21.57
CA PRO A 235 -3.78 -15.23 -20.77
C PRO A 235 -3.50 -16.68 -21.17
N MET A 236 -2.52 -16.84 -22.06
CA MET A 236 -2.14 -18.12 -22.65
C MET A 236 -1.15 -18.84 -21.73
N THR A 237 -1.33 -20.13 -21.49
CA THR A 237 -0.34 -20.92 -20.74
C THR A 237 0.89 -21.20 -21.61
N VAL A 238 2.06 -21.42 -21.00
CA VAL A 238 3.30 -21.77 -21.72
C VAL A 238 3.09 -22.97 -22.66
N LYS A 239 2.28 -23.96 -22.25
CA LYS A 239 1.96 -25.14 -23.06
C LYS A 239 1.15 -24.78 -24.30
N ASP A 240 0.15 -23.92 -24.15
CA ASP A 240 -0.69 -23.48 -25.27
C ASP A 240 0.13 -22.61 -26.25
N ALA A 241 1.00 -21.74 -25.74
CA ALA A 241 1.90 -20.92 -26.55
C ALA A 241 2.88 -21.75 -27.38
N VAL A 242 3.43 -22.83 -26.82
CA VAL A 242 4.29 -23.76 -27.57
C VAL A 242 3.51 -24.50 -28.66
N ARG A 243 2.28 -24.96 -28.36
CA ARG A 243 1.43 -25.63 -29.35
C ARG A 243 1.09 -24.69 -30.51
N THR A 244 0.65 -23.47 -30.22
CA THR A 244 0.31 -22.48 -31.26
C THR A 244 1.53 -22.06 -32.09
N ALA A 245 2.72 -21.93 -31.49
CA ALA A 245 3.94 -21.67 -32.25
C ALA A 245 4.24 -22.79 -33.25
N ARG A 246 4.07 -24.05 -32.84
CA ARG A 246 4.26 -25.20 -33.73
C ARG A 246 3.19 -25.29 -34.82
N ASP A 247 1.92 -25.08 -34.47
CA ASP A 247 0.81 -25.07 -35.43
C ASP A 247 0.99 -23.94 -36.48
N SER A 248 1.69 -22.86 -36.11
CA SER A 248 2.10 -21.79 -37.03
C SER A 248 3.37 -22.08 -37.84
N GLY A 249 3.94 -23.29 -37.74
CA GLY A 249 5.09 -23.74 -38.52
C GLY A 249 6.46 -23.38 -37.93
N ILE A 250 6.52 -22.87 -36.69
CA ILE A 250 7.79 -22.53 -36.03
C ILE A 250 8.37 -23.81 -35.40
N THR A 251 9.41 -24.35 -36.03
CA THR A 251 10.11 -25.59 -35.59
C THR A 251 11.43 -25.32 -34.87
N ASP A 252 11.97 -24.11 -34.97
CA ASP A 252 13.20 -23.71 -34.30
C ASP A 252 12.96 -23.47 -32.78
N PRO A 253 13.65 -24.20 -31.88
CA PRO A 253 13.48 -24.07 -30.43
C PRO A 253 13.67 -22.63 -29.91
N ASP A 254 14.60 -21.88 -30.49
CA ASP A 254 14.90 -20.51 -30.07
C ASP A 254 13.85 -19.51 -30.56
N ALA A 255 13.24 -19.76 -31.72
CA ALA A 255 12.10 -19.00 -32.22
C ALA A 255 10.82 -19.27 -31.39
N VAL A 256 10.59 -20.51 -30.96
CA VAL A 256 9.46 -20.86 -30.07
C VAL A 256 9.62 -20.21 -28.70
N LEU A 257 10.83 -20.22 -28.13
CA LEU A 257 11.10 -19.57 -26.84
C LEU A 257 10.82 -18.07 -26.88
N ARG A 258 11.27 -17.39 -27.94
CA ARG A 258 10.97 -15.95 -28.16
C ARG A 258 9.47 -15.68 -28.27
N TYR A 259 8.72 -16.57 -28.91
CA TYR A 259 7.27 -16.47 -28.99
C TYR A 259 6.60 -16.63 -27.61
N VAL A 260 7.01 -17.64 -26.84
CA VAL A 260 6.48 -17.92 -25.49
C VAL A 260 6.77 -16.77 -24.52
N HIS A 261 7.97 -16.17 -24.57
CA HIS A 261 8.32 -14.99 -23.77
C HIS A 261 7.45 -13.78 -24.08
N LYS A 262 7.02 -13.65 -25.35
CA LYS A 262 6.21 -12.53 -25.80
C LYS A 262 4.72 -12.70 -25.46
N VAL A 263 4.20 -13.93 -25.49
CA VAL A 263 2.75 -14.19 -25.47
C VAL A 263 2.25 -14.80 -24.16
N ALA A 264 3.09 -15.55 -23.42
CA ALA A 264 2.66 -16.27 -22.22
C ALA A 264 3.41 -15.85 -20.95
N ASP A 265 4.74 -15.99 -20.92
CA ASP A 265 5.55 -15.72 -19.73
C ASP A 265 6.97 -15.29 -20.11
N ALA A 266 7.32 -14.04 -19.77
CA ALA A 266 8.64 -13.46 -20.03
C ALA A 266 9.81 -14.19 -19.32
N ASN A 267 9.51 -15.05 -18.33
CA ASN A 267 10.52 -15.81 -17.57
C ASN A 267 10.50 -17.32 -17.86
N ALA A 268 9.85 -17.77 -18.94
CA ALA A 268 9.79 -19.19 -19.27
C ALA A 268 11.20 -19.79 -19.47
N ARG A 269 11.50 -20.90 -18.78
CA ARG A 269 12.80 -21.59 -18.89
C ARG A 269 12.91 -22.38 -20.20
N PRO A 270 14.08 -22.39 -20.86
CA PRO A 270 14.31 -23.14 -22.10
C PRO A 270 14.04 -24.64 -21.94
N ASP A 271 14.39 -25.22 -20.80
CA ASP A 271 14.15 -26.64 -20.49
C ASP A 271 12.65 -26.99 -20.48
N THR A 272 11.81 -26.06 -20.03
CA THR A 272 10.34 -26.24 -19.97
C THR A 272 9.75 -26.21 -21.38
N VAL A 273 10.20 -25.27 -22.22
CA VAL A 273 9.78 -25.16 -23.64
C VAL A 273 10.24 -26.39 -24.43
N GLY A 274 11.49 -26.83 -24.25
CA GLY A 274 12.04 -28.04 -24.87
C GLY A 274 11.36 -29.33 -24.41
N ARG A 275 10.85 -29.38 -23.18
CA ARG A 275 10.00 -30.49 -22.72
C ARG A 275 8.67 -30.52 -23.45
N TYR A 276 8.02 -29.38 -23.63
CA TYR A 276 6.73 -29.31 -24.33
C TYR A 276 6.85 -29.58 -25.83
N LEU A 277 7.91 -29.09 -26.47
CA LEU A 277 8.23 -29.38 -27.88
C LEU A 277 8.45 -30.87 -28.16
N ARG A 278 8.98 -31.63 -27.18
CA ARG A 278 9.16 -33.09 -27.29
C ARG A 278 7.90 -33.90 -26.98
N SER A 279 6.95 -33.31 -26.26
CA SER A 279 5.73 -33.99 -25.79
C SER A 279 4.48 -33.72 -26.64
N ALA A 280 4.56 -32.74 -27.53
CA ALA A 280 3.53 -32.44 -28.53
C ALA A 280 3.86 -33.20 -29.82
#